data_AF-X1DW41-F1
#
_entry.id   AF-X1DW41-F1
#
_cell.length_a   1.000
_cell.length_b   1.000
_cell.length_c   1.000
_cell.angle_alpha   90.00
_cell.angle_beta   90.00
_cell.angle_gamma   90.00
#
_symmetry.space_group_name_H-M   'P 1'
#
loop_
_entity.id
_entity.type
_entity.pdbx_description
1 polymer ?
#
loop_
_entity_poly.entity_id
_entity_poly.type
_entity_poly.pdbx_seq_one_letter_code
_entity_poly.pdbx_strand_id
1 'polypeptide(L)'
;KRFEKVVSNKIALNYEVEFLKRDGTVVNTLESNAPVRDNDGRILFVVSTLTDVTSYRQLQKKLVESTYIDYLTGLYNIRYLYKRLREEIKRAKRKNEKIAVIMFDIDNFKSYNDKFGHESGNKLLKN
;
A
#
# COMPACT_ATOMS: atom_id res chain seq x y z
N LYS A 1 1.86 -27.16 5.94
CA LYS A 1 1.21 -26.01 6.64
C LYS A 1 0.00 -25.43 5.90
N ARG A 2 0.08 -24.91 4.66
CA ARG A 2 -1.09 -24.31 3.96
C ARG A 2 -2.07 -25.34 3.41
N PHE A 3 -1.54 -26.37 2.75
CA PHE A 3 -2.31 -27.54 2.31
C PHE A 3 -3.07 -28.19 3.47
N GLU A 4 -2.39 -28.40 4.61
CA GLU A 4 -3.01 -28.92 5.83
C GLU A 4 -4.18 -28.05 6.33
N LYS A 5 -4.11 -26.71 6.22
CA LYS A 5 -5.22 -25.81 6.60
C LYS A 5 -6.43 -25.93 5.70
N VAL A 6 -6.24 -26.10 4.39
CA VAL A 6 -7.34 -26.28 3.43
C VAL A 6 -8.01 -27.63 3.66
N VAL A 7 -7.21 -28.67 3.89
CA VAL A 7 -7.69 -30.03 4.18
C VAL A 7 -8.39 -30.08 5.55
N SER A 8 -7.83 -29.45 6.59
CA SER A 8 -8.41 -29.43 7.94
C SER A 8 -9.70 -28.61 7.99
N ASN A 9 -9.72 -27.44 7.37
CA ASN A 9 -10.86 -26.52 7.44
C ASN A 9 -11.92 -26.82 6.39
N LYS A 10 -11.62 -27.68 5.41
CA LYS A 10 -12.56 -28.12 4.37
C LYS A 10 -13.14 -26.96 3.52
N ILE A 11 -12.50 -25.79 3.49
CA ILE A 11 -12.94 -24.58 2.77
C ILE A 11 -11.84 -24.03 1.87
N ALA A 12 -12.24 -23.26 0.86
CA ALA A 12 -11.30 -22.55 -0.01
C ALA A 12 -10.57 -21.44 0.76
N LEU A 13 -9.27 -21.28 0.51
CA LEU A 13 -8.44 -20.27 1.15
C LEU A 13 -7.55 -19.56 0.12
N ASN A 14 -7.48 -18.24 0.25
CA ASN A 14 -6.68 -17.37 -0.61
C ASN A 14 -5.52 -16.77 0.20
N TYR A 15 -4.31 -16.85 -0.36
CA TYR A 15 -3.11 -16.31 0.24
C TYR A 15 -2.34 -15.46 -0.77
N GLU A 16 -1.85 -14.31 -0.33
CA GLU A 16 -0.82 -13.58 -1.07
C GLU A 16 0.55 -14.02 -0.59
N VAL A 17 1.37 -14.47 -1.53
CA VAL A 17 2.63 -15.15 -1.23
C VAL A 17 3.68 -14.74 -2.26
N GLU A 18 4.93 -14.66 -1.82
CA GLU A 18 6.06 -14.42 -2.71
C GLU A 18 6.70 -15.74 -3.08
N PHE A 19 6.90 -15.97 -4.38
CA PHE A 19 7.63 -17.12 -4.92
C PHE A 19 8.91 -16.67 -5.60
N LEU A 20 9.96 -17.47 -5.45
CA LEU A 20 11.20 -17.34 -6.18
C LEU A 20 11.14 -18.26 -7.41
N LYS A 21 11.18 -17.68 -8.61
CA LYS A 21 11.31 -18.43 -9.88
C LYS A 21 12.71 -19.06 -9.97
N ARG A 22 12.85 -20.07 -10.83
CA ARG A 22 14.13 -20.77 -11.05
C ARG A 22 15.26 -19.82 -11.49
N ASP A 23 14.92 -18.76 -12.21
CA ASP A 23 15.84 -17.72 -12.66
C ASP A 23 16.22 -16.71 -11.57
N GLY A 24 15.71 -16.85 -10.35
CA GLY A 24 15.97 -15.95 -9.22
C GLY A 24 15.00 -14.77 -9.12
N THR A 25 14.03 -14.63 -10.03
CA THR A 25 13.05 -13.55 -9.97
C THR A 25 12.02 -13.80 -8.88
N VAL A 26 11.74 -12.81 -8.05
CA VAL A 26 10.65 -12.88 -7.06
C VAL A 26 9.35 -12.41 -7.69
N VAL A 27 8.30 -13.22 -7.58
CA VAL A 27 6.94 -12.87 -8.02
C VAL A 27 5.96 -12.91 -6.87
N ASN A 28 5.07 -11.91 -6.85
CA ASN A 28 3.94 -11.88 -5.94
C ASN A 28 2.81 -12.67 -6.59
N THR A 29 2.33 -13.71 -5.91
CA THR A 29 1.22 -14.53 -6.42
C THR A 29 0.04 -14.53 -5.46
N LEU A 30 -1.16 -14.51 -6.02
CA LEU A 30 -2.36 -14.91 -5.33
C LEU A 30 -2.52 -16.43 -5.50
N GLU A 31 -2.39 -17.16 -4.40
CA GLU A 31 -2.57 -18.60 -4.32
C GLU A 31 -4.00 -18.88 -3.85
N SER A 32 -4.82 -19.52 -4.67
CA SER A 32 -6.15 -20.00 -4.28
C SER A 32 -6.16 -21.52 -4.21
N ASN A 33 -6.62 -22.07 -3.09
CA ASN A 33 -6.66 -23.50 -2.86
C ASN A 33 -8.09 -23.93 -2.58
N ALA A 34 -8.60 -24.91 -3.33
CA ALA A 34 -9.95 -25.45 -3.16
C ALA A 34 -9.93 -26.99 -3.11
N PRO A 35 -10.57 -27.62 -2.10
CA PRO A 35 -10.68 -29.08 -2.06
C PRO A 35 -11.71 -29.57 -3.09
N VAL A 36 -11.37 -30.61 -3.82
CA VAL A 36 -12.30 -31.38 -4.66
C VAL A 36 -12.77 -32.59 -3.88
N ARG A 37 -14.08 -32.83 -3.91
CA ARG A 37 -14.75 -33.86 -3.11
C ARG A 37 -15.39 -34.91 -4.00
N ASP A 38 -15.53 -36.12 -3.47
CA ASP A 38 -16.45 -37.12 -4.00
C ASP A 38 -17.89 -36.84 -3.56
N ASN A 39 -18.82 -37.71 -3.99
CA ASN A 39 -20.24 -37.62 -3.65
C ASN A 39 -20.52 -37.81 -2.14
N ASP A 40 -19.60 -38.45 -1.41
CA ASP A 40 -19.68 -38.66 0.04
C ASP A 40 -19.03 -37.51 0.84
N GLY A 41 -18.57 -36.46 0.15
CA GLY A 41 -17.95 -35.28 0.74
C GLY A 41 -16.49 -35.49 1.19
N ARG A 42 -15.87 -36.63 0.87
CA ARG A 42 -14.45 -36.91 1.17
C ARG A 42 -13.58 -36.14 0.20
N ILE A 43 -12.48 -35.56 0.70
CA ILE A 43 -11.54 -34.80 -0.14
C ILE A 43 -10.73 -35.80 -0.98
N LEU A 44 -10.86 -35.73 -2.29
CA LEU A 44 -10.07 -36.53 -3.23
C LEU A 44 -8.71 -35.87 -3.49
N PHE A 45 -8.69 -34.57 -3.75
CA PHE A 45 -7.49 -33.77 -3.98
C PHE A 45 -7.76 -32.30 -3.70
N VAL A 46 -6.70 -31.48 -3.71
CA VAL A 46 -6.81 -30.02 -3.65
C VAL A 46 -6.33 -29.48 -4.99
N VAL A 47 -7.13 -28.59 -5.57
CA VAL A 47 -6.74 -27.80 -6.73
C VAL A 47 -6.19 -26.48 -6.24
N SER A 48 -4.99 -26.15 -6.70
CA SER A 48 -4.31 -24.89 -6.40
C SER A 48 -4.16 -24.08 -7.68
N THR A 49 -4.63 -22.84 -7.68
CA THR A 49 -4.34 -21.88 -8.73
C THR A 49 -3.36 -20.82 -8.20
N LEU A 50 -2.36 -20.50 -9.02
CA LEU A 50 -1.39 -19.46 -8.73
C LEU A 50 -1.50 -18.40 -9.82
N THR A 51 -1.87 -17.18 -9.42
CA THR A 51 -1.93 -16.04 -10.34
C THR A 51 -0.81 -15.09 -10.00
N ASP A 52 0.08 -14.82 -10.95
CA ASP A 52 1.09 -13.77 -10.81
C ASP A 52 0.40 -12.40 -10.80
N VAL A 53 0.47 -11.72 -9.67
CA VAL A 53 -0.11 -10.39 -9.42
C VAL A 53 0.97 -9.32 -9.28
N THR A 54 2.21 -9.62 -9.67
CA THR A 54 3.35 -8.72 -9.54
C THR A 54 3.12 -7.40 -10.26
N SER A 55 2.74 -7.44 -11.54
CA SER A 55 2.48 -6.25 -12.34
C SER A 55 1.32 -5.42 -11.79
N TYR A 56 0.25 -6.09 -11.33
CA TYR A 56 -0.89 -5.44 -10.71
C TYR A 56 -0.48 -4.68 -9.43
N ARG A 57 0.29 -5.33 -8.54
CA ARG A 57 0.81 -4.70 -7.31
C ARG A 57 1.73 -3.52 -7.61
N GLN A 58 2.60 -3.67 -8.61
CA GLN A 58 3.48 -2.57 -9.03
C GLN A 58 2.68 -1.38 -9.56
N LEU A 59 1.65 -1.63 -10.36
CA LEU A 59 0.77 -0.58 -10.89
C LEU A 59 0.00 0.11 -9.75
N GLN A 60 -0.57 -0.66 -8.82
CA GLN A 60 -1.27 -0.12 -7.66
C GLN A 60 -0.33 0.74 -6.80
N LYS A 61 0.91 0.30 -6.59
CA LYS A 61 1.94 1.08 -5.89
C LYS A 61 2.23 2.40 -6.62
N LYS A 62 2.45 2.35 -7.94
CA LYS A 62 2.67 3.55 -8.76
C LYS A 62 1.49 4.51 -8.72
N LEU A 63 0.25 3.99 -8.74
CA LEU A 63 -0.96 4.80 -8.64
C LEU A 63 -1.07 5.49 -7.28
N VAL A 64 -0.75 4.78 -6.19
CA VAL A 64 -0.68 5.37 -4.86
C VAL A 64 0.42 6.43 -4.80
N GLU A 65 1.58 6.17 -5.38
CA GLU A 65 2.70 7.11 -5.44
C GLU A 65 2.34 8.37 -6.25
N SER A 66 1.55 8.26 -7.32
CA SER A 66 1.08 9.42 -8.07
C SER A 66 0.11 10.32 -7.27
N THR A 67 -0.49 9.81 -6.19
CA THR A 67 -1.35 10.62 -5.30
C THR A 67 -0.60 11.39 -4.22
N TYR A 68 0.74 11.41 -4.24
CA TYR A 68 1.52 12.07 -3.19
C TYR A 68 1.71 13.56 -3.38
N ILE A 69 1.39 14.09 -4.55
CA ILE A 69 1.51 15.52 -4.83
C ILE A 69 0.17 16.18 -4.54
N ASP A 70 0.21 17.26 -3.75
CA ASP A 70 -0.91 18.17 -3.59
C ASP A 70 -1.10 18.96 -4.88
N TYR A 71 -2.29 18.89 -5.47
CA TYR A 71 -2.54 19.44 -6.81
C TYR A 71 -2.46 20.97 -6.84
N LEU A 72 -2.66 21.62 -5.70
CA LEU A 72 -2.70 23.08 -5.61
C LEU A 72 -1.28 23.66 -5.51
N THR A 73 -0.47 23.09 -4.63
CA THR A 73 0.88 23.60 -4.30
C THR A 73 1.99 22.92 -5.09
N GLY A 74 1.74 21.73 -5.67
CA GLY A 74 2.77 20.89 -6.27
C GLY A 74 3.74 20.26 -5.26
N LEU A 75 3.52 20.47 -3.97
CA LEU A 75 4.32 19.89 -2.89
C LEU A 75 3.84 18.49 -2.53
N TYR A 76 4.67 17.75 -1.79
CA TYR A 76 4.24 16.49 -1.20
C TYR A 76 3.14 16.73 -0.15
N ASN A 77 2.04 16.01 -0.30
CA ASN A 77 0.93 16.10 0.62
C ASN A 77 1.20 15.36 1.94
N ILE A 78 0.25 15.48 2.87
CA ILE A 78 0.35 14.88 4.20
C ILE A 78 0.49 13.35 4.18
N ARG A 79 -0.04 12.68 3.14
CA ARG A 79 0.10 11.23 2.99
C ARG A 79 1.56 10.83 2.77
N TYR A 80 2.27 11.60 1.95
CA TYR A 80 3.69 11.41 1.75
C TYR A 80 4.50 11.73 3.01
N LEU A 81 4.15 12.81 3.74
CA LEU A 81 4.79 13.14 5.02
C LEU A 81 4.74 11.95 5.99
N TYR A 82 3.58 11.33 6.18
CA TYR A 82 3.46 10.15 7.06
C TYR A 82 4.24 8.94 6.56
N LYS A 83 4.27 8.70 5.25
CA LYS A 83 5.12 7.65 4.66
C LYS A 83 6.59 7.92 4.99
N ARG A 84 7.07 9.13 4.73
CA ARG A 84 8.47 9.51 4.92
C ARG A 84 8.86 9.52 6.39
N LEU A 85 8.00 10.03 7.26
CA LEU A 85 8.24 10.06 8.71
C LEU A 85 8.39 8.64 9.28
N ARG A 86 7.60 7.66 8.82
CA ARG A 86 7.78 6.25 9.23
C ARG A 86 9.12 5.67 8.78
N GLU A 87 9.57 6.01 7.57
CA GLU A 87 10.88 5.59 7.05
C GLU A 87 12.01 6.21 7.89
N GLU A 88 11.94 7.50 8.17
CA GLU A 88 12.95 8.22 8.96
C GLU A 88 12.98 7.74 10.40
N ILE A 89 11.84 7.52 11.07
CA ILE A 89 11.81 6.96 12.45
C ILE A 89 12.54 5.62 12.51
N LYS A 90 12.32 4.73 11.53
CA LYS A 90 13.04 3.45 11.45
C LYS A 90 14.53 3.64 11.24
N ARG A 91 14.93 4.61 10.41
CA ARG A 91 16.34 4.94 10.18
C ARG A 91 17.01 5.50 11.43
N ALA A 92 16.40 6.47 12.08
CA ALA A 92 16.91 7.09 13.30
C ALA A 92 17.06 6.08 14.44
N LYS A 93 16.09 5.18 14.62
CA LYS A 93 16.22 4.06 15.57
C LYS A 93 17.43 3.18 15.29
N ARG A 94 17.70 2.85 14.02
CA ARG A 94 18.88 2.04 13.64
C ARG A 94 20.20 2.76 13.85
N LYS A 95 20.21 4.09 13.74
CA LYS A 95 21.41 4.91 13.87
C LYS A 95 21.57 5.55 15.25
N ASN A 96 20.62 5.31 16.17
CA ASN A 96 20.51 6.01 17.44
C ASN A 96 20.52 7.56 17.29
N GLU A 97 19.88 8.05 16.23
CA GLU A 97 19.75 9.48 15.93
C GLU A 97 18.39 10.02 16.43
N LYS A 98 18.29 11.34 16.58
CA LYS A 98 17.02 12.04 16.86
C LYS A 98 16.45 12.64 15.57
N ILE A 99 15.14 12.79 15.51
CA ILE A 99 14.43 13.47 14.42
C ILE A 99 13.69 14.66 15.01
N ALA A 100 13.66 15.77 14.27
CA ALA A 100 12.77 16.89 14.51
C ALA A 100 11.80 17.03 13.33
N VAL A 101 10.57 17.46 13.61
CA VAL A 101 9.57 17.84 12.61
C VAL A 101 9.25 19.30 12.84
N ILE A 102 9.31 20.11 11.78
CA ILE A 102 8.95 21.53 11.82
C ILE A 102 7.66 21.70 11.04
N MET A 103 6.72 22.43 11.63
CA MET A 103 5.43 22.75 11.01
C MET A 103 5.28 24.27 11.04
N PHE A 104 4.96 24.82 9.88
CA PHE A 104 4.67 26.24 9.70
C PHE A 104 3.21 26.39 9.31
N ASP A 105 2.59 27.47 9.78
CA ASP A 105 1.26 27.90 9.35
C ASP A 105 1.38 29.27 8.67
N ILE A 106 0.46 29.59 7.77
CA ILE A 106 0.43 30.89 7.11
C ILE A 106 -0.48 31.82 7.92
N ASP A 107 0.14 32.78 8.58
CA ASP A 107 -0.57 33.76 9.41
C ASP A 107 -1.67 34.47 8.63
N ASN A 108 -2.84 34.62 9.26
CA ASN A 108 -4.01 35.33 8.72
C ASN A 108 -4.55 34.80 7.38
N PHE A 109 -4.20 33.57 6.97
CA PHE A 109 -4.67 33.02 5.69
C PHE A 109 -6.20 32.93 5.58
N LYS A 110 -6.89 32.62 6.69
CA LYS A 110 -8.36 32.63 6.75
C LYS A 110 -8.93 34.02 6.48
N SER A 111 -8.42 35.05 7.15
CA SER A 111 -8.87 36.43 6.94
C SER A 111 -8.63 36.92 5.51
N TYR A 112 -7.54 36.47 4.88
CA TYR A 112 -7.30 36.72 3.46
C TYR A 112 -8.38 36.05 2.58
N ASN A 113 -8.67 34.76 2.83
CA ASN A 113 -9.73 34.04 2.12
C ASN A 113 -11.12 34.69 2.30
N ASP A 114 -11.44 35.13 3.51
CA ASP A 114 -12.72 35.76 3.81
C ASP A 114 -12.88 37.11 3.08
N LYS A 115 -11.77 37.85 2.89
CA LYS A 115 -11.76 39.16 2.21
C LYS A 115 -11.71 39.07 0.69
N PHE A 116 -10.95 38.12 0.14
CA PHE A 116 -10.63 38.05 -1.30
C PHE A 116 -11.14 36.79 -1.99
N GLY A 117 -11.82 35.90 -1.26
CA GLY A 117 -12.33 34.63 -1.73
C GLY A 117 -11.27 33.52 -1.80
N HIS A 118 -11.75 32.27 -1.75
CA HIS A 118 -10.89 31.08 -1.79
C HIS A 118 -10.02 30.96 -3.04
N GLU A 119 -10.51 31.40 -4.21
CA GLU A 119 -9.72 31.38 -5.45
C GLU A 119 -8.46 32.27 -5.35
N SER A 120 -8.54 33.39 -4.63
CA SER A 120 -7.39 34.25 -4.40
C SER A 120 -6.40 33.58 -3.44
N GLY A 121 -6.88 32.91 -2.39
CA GLY A 121 -6.04 32.11 -1.51
C GLY A 121 -5.35 30.96 -2.24
N ASN A 122 -6.06 30.28 -3.15
CA ASN A 122 -5.48 29.24 -4.00
C ASN A 122 -4.33 29.80 -4.85
N LYS A 123 -4.46 31.01 -5.40
CA LYS A 123 -3.36 31.67 -6.14
C LYS A 123 -2.15 31.99 -5.25
N LEU A 124 -2.38 32.34 -3.99
CA LEU A 124 -1.31 32.62 -3.03
C LEU A 124 -0.52 31.35 -2.65
N LEU A 125 -1.18 30.19 -2.68
CA LEU A 125 -0.57 28.89 -2.40
C LEU A 125 0.04 28.20 -3.64
N LYS A 126 -0.36 28.59 -4.85
CA LYS A 126 0.21 28.06 -6.09
C LYS A 126 1.67 28.50 -6.20
N ASN A 127 2.53 27.52 -6.49
CA ASN A 127 3.94 27.71 -6.78
C ASN A 127 4.15 28.20 -8.22
#